data_AF-A0A1Z4LXT0-F1
#
_entry.id   AF-A0A1Z4LXT0-F1
#
_cell.length_a   1.000
_cell.length_b   1.000
_cell.length_c   1.000
_cell.angle_alpha   90.00
_cell.angle_beta   90.00
_cell.angle_gamma   90.00
#
_symmetry.space_group_name_H-M   'P 1'
#
loop_
_entity.id
_entity.type
_entity.pdbx_description
1 polymer ?
#
loop_
_entity_poly.entity_id
_entity_poly.type
_entity_poly.pdbx_seq_one_letter_code
_entity_poly.pdbx_strand_id
1 'polypeptide(L)'
;MFINVIQYFDSAIKQVNIASLQVSIQLLSSFLTPLIAITAAYIAYQQYRTNKQKLKLDMYEKRFKVYLGLQALLIHILENADVSDEALKYFQINTSESAFIFGKDISDYLSSIRNKSITLRGQNYQLYHAGLPIGEERNRIAEAKNKLLFELTDQEFKISEQKFAKYLRINI
;
A
#
# COMPACT_ATOMS: atom_id res chain seq x y z
N MET A 1 -11.44 71.34 50.38
CA MET A 1 -11.87 71.51 48.97
C MET A 1 -10.86 70.93 47.97
N PHE A 2 -9.56 71.21 48.09
CA PHE A 2 -8.51 70.72 47.18
C PHE A 2 -8.29 69.19 47.14
N ILE A 3 -8.48 68.48 48.25
CA ILE A 3 -8.28 67.01 48.33
C ILE A 3 -9.27 66.25 47.43
N ASN A 4 -10.54 66.69 47.39
CA ASN A 4 -11.57 66.06 46.56
C ASN A 4 -11.31 66.26 45.05
N VAL A 5 -10.69 67.38 44.68
CA VAL A 5 -10.33 67.67 43.28
C VAL A 5 -9.20 66.76 42.82
N ILE A 6 -8.16 66.56 43.64
CA ILE A 6 -7.05 65.66 43.33
C ILE A 6 -7.52 64.19 43.21
N GLN A 7 -8.39 63.73 44.12
CA GLN A 7 -8.96 62.38 44.04
C GLN A 7 -9.82 62.18 42.78
N TYR A 8 -10.58 63.21 42.38
CA TYR A 8 -11.36 63.17 41.14
C TYR A 8 -10.46 63.02 39.91
N PHE A 9 -9.38 63.81 39.80
CA PHE A 9 -8.43 63.70 38.69
C PHE A 9 -7.71 62.34 38.65
N ASP A 10 -7.28 61.79 39.79
CA ASP A 10 -6.65 60.46 39.84
C ASP A 10 -7.61 59.35 39.40
N SER A 11 -8.88 59.44 39.82
CA SER A 11 -9.92 58.49 39.38
C SER A 11 -10.19 58.56 37.88
N ALA A 12 -10.18 59.77 37.30
CA ALA A 12 -10.36 59.97 35.86
C ALA A 12 -9.16 59.43 35.05
N ILE A 13 -7.93 59.65 35.52
CA ILE A 13 -6.71 59.12 34.87
C ILE A 13 -6.70 57.58 34.91
N LYS A 14 -7.08 56.97 36.04
CA LYS A 14 -7.24 55.51 36.15
C LYS A 14 -8.28 54.96 35.18
N GLN A 15 -9.44 55.61 35.07
CA GLN A 15 -10.49 55.18 34.14
C GLN A 15 -10.02 55.24 32.68
N VAL A 16 -9.32 56.31 32.29
CA VAL A 16 -8.76 56.46 30.94
C VAL A 16 -7.73 55.36 30.63
N ASN A 17 -6.85 55.02 31.59
CA ASN A 17 -5.86 53.94 31.42
C ASN A 17 -6.51 52.55 31.36
N ILE A 18 -7.60 52.30 32.11
CA ILE A 18 -8.33 51.04 32.04
C ILE A 18 -9.04 50.92 30.69
N ALA A 19 -9.65 51.99 30.18
CA ALA A 19 -10.32 51.99 28.88
C ALA A 19 -9.34 51.72 27.72
N SER A 20 -8.14 52.32 27.74
CA SER A 20 -7.12 52.08 26.70
C SER A 20 -6.57 50.65 26.74
N LEU A 21 -6.40 50.05 27.92
CA LEU A 21 -6.04 48.64 28.08
C LEU A 21 -7.15 47.72 27.57
N GLN A 22 -8.41 48.01 27.87
CA GLN A 22 -9.56 47.23 27.39
C GLN A 22 -9.65 47.23 25.86
N VAL A 23 -9.45 48.38 25.21
CA VAL A 23 -9.41 48.47 23.74
C VAL A 23 -8.27 47.64 23.16
N SER A 24 -7.08 47.67 23.77
CA SER A 24 -5.93 46.87 23.33
C SER A 24 -6.20 45.36 23.44
N ILE A 25 -6.84 44.93 24.54
CA ILE A 25 -7.24 43.53 24.76
C ILE A 25 -8.33 43.12 23.75
N GLN A 26 -9.30 43.99 23.47
CA GLN A 26 -10.36 43.73 22.49
C GLN A 26 -9.82 43.63 21.07
N LEU A 27 -8.86 44.48 20.68
CA LEU A 27 -8.20 44.39 19.39
C LEU A 27 -7.43 43.06 19.26
N LEU A 28 -6.60 42.72 20.25
CA LEU A 28 -5.82 41.47 20.22
C LEU A 28 -6.72 40.22 20.18
N SER A 29 -7.79 40.20 20.98
CA SER A 29 -8.76 39.08 20.97
C SER A 29 -9.56 39.00 19.67
N SER A 30 -9.87 40.15 19.04
CA SER A 30 -10.55 40.20 17.74
C SER A 30 -9.68 39.65 16.61
N PHE A 31 -8.35 39.83 16.66
CA PHE A 31 -7.43 39.25 15.67
C PHE A 31 -7.08 37.79 15.92
N LEU A 32 -7.29 37.28 17.15
CA LEU A 32 -6.99 35.90 17.48
C LEU A 32 -7.85 34.91 16.70
N THR A 33 -9.15 35.19 16.57
CA THR A 33 -10.10 34.34 15.83
C THR A 33 -9.74 34.19 14.34
N PRO A 34 -9.55 35.28 13.55
CA PRO A 34 -9.15 35.15 12.15
C PRO A 34 -7.75 34.56 12.00
N LEU A 35 -6.81 34.82 12.92
CA LEU A 35 -5.49 34.19 12.91
C LEU A 35 -5.61 32.66 13.07
N ILE A 36 -6.36 32.19 14.07
CA ILE A 36 -6.63 30.77 14.28
C ILE A 36 -7.31 30.18 13.03
N ALA A 37 -8.29 30.87 12.45
CA ALA A 37 -8.98 30.41 11.25
C ALA A 37 -8.02 30.25 10.05
N ILE A 38 -7.13 31.22 9.82
CA ILE A 38 -6.12 31.17 8.75
C ILE A 38 -5.13 30.02 9.01
N THR A 39 -4.63 29.89 10.23
CA THR A 39 -3.72 28.80 10.60
C THR A 39 -4.38 27.43 10.45
N ALA A 40 -5.63 27.29 10.89
CA ALA A 40 -6.39 26.04 10.73
C ALA A 40 -6.63 25.71 9.25
N ALA A 41 -6.99 26.69 8.42
CA ALA A 41 -7.14 26.51 6.98
C ALA A 41 -5.83 26.07 6.31
N TYR A 42 -4.70 26.67 6.71
CA TYR A 42 -3.38 26.29 6.22
C TYR A 42 -3.00 24.85 6.61
N ILE A 43 -3.22 24.47 7.87
CA ILE A 43 -2.97 23.11 8.35
C ILE A 43 -3.86 22.10 7.61
N ALA A 44 -5.15 22.41 7.43
CA ALA A 44 -6.09 21.55 6.71
C ALA A 44 -5.66 21.34 5.24
N TYR A 45 -5.21 22.40 4.57
CA TYR A 45 -4.66 22.30 3.21
C TYR A 45 -3.41 21.41 3.17
N GLN A 46 -2.51 21.56 4.13
CA GLN A 46 -1.31 20.73 4.20
C GLN A 46 -1.66 19.25 4.48
N GLN A 47 -2.62 18.98 5.38
CA GLN A 47 -3.12 17.64 5.66
C GLN A 47 -3.74 17.00 4.41
N TYR A 48 -4.54 17.75 3.64
CA TYR A 48 -5.11 17.25 2.39
C TYR A 48 -4.02 16.82 1.40
N ARG A 49 -2.97 17.63 1.23
CA ARG A 49 -1.84 17.29 0.35
C ARG A 49 -1.10 16.04 0.82
N THR A 50 -0.79 15.94 2.11
CA THR A 50 -0.10 14.77 2.70
C THR A 50 -0.95 13.51 2.57
N ASN A 51 -2.25 13.57 2.88
CA ASN A 51 -3.15 12.43 2.79
C ASN A 51 -3.29 11.93 1.35
N LYS A 52 -3.28 12.83 0.36
CA LYS A 52 -3.30 12.44 -1.05
C LYS A 52 -2.03 11.69 -1.47
N GLN A 53 -0.86 12.09 -0.96
CA GLN A 53 0.40 11.37 -1.20
C GLN A 53 0.41 10.02 -0.49
N LYS A 54 -0.05 9.97 0.76
CA LYS A 54 -0.16 8.74 1.54
C LYS A 54 -1.07 7.72 0.85
N LEU A 55 -2.21 8.14 0.33
CA LEU A 55 -3.11 7.24 -0.42
C LEU A 55 -2.40 6.60 -1.64
N LYS A 56 -1.56 7.36 -2.37
CA LYS A 56 -0.78 6.80 -3.48
C LYS A 56 0.23 5.76 -3.00
N LEU A 57 0.92 6.04 -1.90
CA LEU A 57 1.89 5.11 -1.30
C LEU A 57 1.19 3.84 -0.81
N ASP A 58 0.10 3.96 -0.06
CA ASP A 58 -0.67 2.82 0.46
C ASP A 58 -1.17 1.91 -0.68
N MET A 59 -1.59 2.50 -1.82
CA MET A 59 -1.95 1.74 -3.02
C MET A 59 -0.75 1.05 -3.66
N TYR A 60 0.40 1.71 -3.72
CA TYR A 60 1.63 1.11 -4.24
C TYR A 60 2.07 -0.08 -3.38
N GLU A 61 2.10 0.07 -2.06
CA GLU A 61 2.49 -1.00 -1.13
C GLU A 61 1.58 -2.23 -1.26
N LYS A 62 0.26 -2.02 -1.33
CA LYS A 62 -0.70 -3.10 -1.56
C LYS A 62 -0.45 -3.84 -2.87
N ARG A 63 -0.20 -3.10 -3.96
CA ARG A 63 0.11 -3.69 -5.27
C ARG A 63 1.42 -4.46 -5.25
N PHE A 64 2.44 -3.89 -4.59
CA PHE A 64 3.76 -4.50 -4.49
C PHE A 64 3.73 -5.78 -3.66
N LYS A 65 2.94 -5.84 -2.59
CA LYS A 65 2.73 -7.05 -1.79
C LYS A 65 2.22 -8.23 -2.63
N VAL A 66 1.26 -8.00 -3.53
CA VAL A 66 0.75 -9.04 -4.44
C VAL A 66 1.86 -9.52 -5.39
N TYR A 67 2.65 -8.60 -5.93
CA TYR A 67 3.80 -8.94 -6.77
C TYR A 67 4.82 -9.79 -6.03
N LEU A 68 5.18 -9.43 -4.80
CA LEU A 68 6.09 -10.22 -3.97
C LEU A 68 5.54 -11.62 -3.67
N GLY A 69 4.24 -11.75 -3.43
CA GLY A 69 3.58 -13.06 -3.25
C GLY A 69 3.72 -13.97 -4.48
N LEU A 70 3.61 -13.42 -5.69
CA LEU A 70 3.87 -14.14 -6.93
C LEU A 70 5.35 -14.51 -7.06
N GLN A 71 6.26 -13.55 -6.88
CA GLN A 71 7.71 -13.78 -6.99
C GLN A 71 8.19 -14.86 -6.02
N ALA A 72 7.69 -14.87 -4.78
CA ALA A 72 8.03 -15.89 -3.80
C ALA A 72 7.69 -17.31 -4.28
N LEU A 73 6.53 -17.49 -4.94
CA LEU A 73 6.16 -18.79 -5.52
C LEU A 73 7.05 -19.18 -6.70
N LEU A 74 7.33 -18.24 -7.61
CA LEU A 74 8.18 -18.52 -8.77
C LEU A 74 9.63 -18.85 -8.36
N ILE A 75 10.17 -18.14 -7.36
CA ILE A 75 11.49 -18.42 -6.78
C ILE A 75 11.51 -19.80 -6.12
N HIS A 76 10.48 -20.14 -5.34
CA HIS A 76 10.36 -21.47 -4.73
C HIS A 76 10.38 -22.58 -5.80
N ILE A 77 9.67 -22.39 -6.91
CA ILE A 77 9.64 -23.35 -8.03
C ILE A 77 11.01 -23.45 -8.70
N LEU A 78 11.69 -22.31 -8.90
CA LEU A 78 13.03 -22.26 -9.48
C LEU A 78 14.04 -23.04 -8.62
N GLU A 79 13.99 -22.89 -7.30
CA GLU A 79 14.92 -23.52 -6.37
C GLU A 79 14.67 -25.03 -6.20
N ASN A 80 13.39 -25.44 -6.17
CA ASN A 80 13.01 -26.80 -5.75
C ASN A 80 12.54 -27.69 -6.91
N ALA A 81 12.28 -27.12 -8.09
CA ALA A 81 11.64 -27.80 -9.22
C ALA A 81 10.32 -28.52 -8.84
N ASP A 82 9.67 -28.04 -7.78
CA ASP A 82 8.42 -28.53 -7.21
C ASP A 82 7.72 -27.40 -6.44
N VAL A 83 6.54 -27.68 -5.89
CA VAL A 83 5.71 -26.72 -5.18
C VAL A 83 5.27 -27.31 -3.84
N SER A 84 5.69 -26.71 -2.73
CA SER A 84 5.21 -27.08 -1.40
C SER A 84 3.80 -26.54 -1.11
N ASP A 85 3.09 -27.19 -0.19
CA ASP A 85 1.81 -26.68 0.33
C ASP A 85 1.96 -25.30 0.97
N GLU A 86 3.08 -25.07 1.66
CA GLU A 86 3.38 -23.79 2.29
C GLU A 86 3.55 -22.67 1.26
N ALA A 87 4.28 -22.92 0.18
CA ALA A 87 4.47 -21.94 -0.89
C ALA A 87 3.14 -21.59 -1.58
N LEU A 88 2.30 -22.59 -1.88
CA LEU A 88 0.96 -22.35 -2.44
C LEU A 88 0.04 -21.60 -1.49
N LYS A 89 0.06 -21.94 -0.20
CA LYS A 89 -0.73 -21.23 0.82
C LYS A 89 -0.27 -19.78 0.95
N TYR A 90 1.04 -19.55 1.01
CA TYR A 90 1.61 -18.20 1.07
C TYR A 90 1.21 -17.38 -0.15
N PHE A 91 1.33 -17.95 -1.35
CA PHE A 91 0.87 -17.33 -2.58
C PHE A 91 -0.61 -16.96 -2.51
N GLN A 92 -1.48 -17.91 -2.14
CA GLN A 92 -2.93 -17.70 -2.08
C GLN A 92 -3.31 -16.57 -1.12
N ILE A 93 -2.70 -16.52 0.08
CA ILE A 93 -2.97 -15.49 1.07
C ILE A 93 -2.55 -14.12 0.54
N ASN A 94 -1.33 -14.01 0.01
CA ASN A 94 -0.76 -12.73 -0.42
C ASN A 94 -1.29 -12.22 -1.76
N THR A 95 -1.99 -13.06 -2.53
CA THR A 95 -2.59 -12.70 -3.82
C THR A 95 -4.11 -12.65 -3.81
N SER A 96 -4.75 -13.02 -2.69
CA SER A 96 -6.21 -13.05 -2.54
C SER A 96 -6.91 -11.72 -2.84
N GLU A 97 -6.28 -10.60 -2.47
CA GLU A 97 -6.85 -9.26 -2.67
C GLU A 97 -6.68 -8.73 -4.12
N SER A 98 -6.01 -9.48 -4.99
CA SER A 98 -5.65 -9.03 -6.34
C SER A 98 -6.86 -8.63 -7.19
N ALA A 99 -7.99 -9.34 -7.06
CA ALA A 99 -9.23 -9.03 -7.75
C ALA A 99 -9.77 -7.63 -7.42
N PHE A 100 -9.58 -7.15 -6.19
CA PHE A 100 -10.04 -5.82 -5.75
C PHE A 100 -9.06 -4.72 -6.14
N ILE A 101 -7.76 -5.02 -6.18
CA ILE A 101 -6.71 -4.02 -6.43
C ILE A 101 -6.46 -3.80 -7.94
N PHE A 102 -6.53 -4.88 -8.73
CA PHE A 102 -6.14 -4.88 -10.14
C PHE A 102 -7.27 -5.26 -11.10
N GLY A 103 -8.38 -5.81 -10.58
CA GLY A 103 -9.43 -6.39 -11.40
C GLY A 103 -9.01 -7.70 -12.05
N LYS A 104 -9.69 -8.05 -13.14
CA LYS A 104 -9.54 -9.36 -13.83
C LYS A 104 -8.17 -9.58 -14.46
N ASP A 105 -7.49 -8.55 -14.97
CA ASP A 105 -6.21 -8.73 -15.70
C ASP A 105 -5.15 -9.49 -14.87
N ILE A 106 -4.87 -8.99 -13.66
CA ILE A 106 -3.88 -9.63 -12.77
C ILE A 106 -4.50 -10.81 -12.02
N SER A 107 -5.77 -10.76 -11.62
CA SER A 107 -6.41 -11.88 -10.92
C SER A 107 -6.47 -13.16 -11.77
N ASP A 108 -6.80 -13.03 -13.07
CA ASP A 108 -6.88 -14.16 -13.99
C ASP A 108 -5.47 -14.69 -14.31
N TYR A 109 -4.48 -13.79 -14.42
CA TYR A 109 -3.08 -14.15 -14.57
C TYR A 109 -2.56 -14.96 -13.37
N LEU A 110 -2.80 -14.49 -12.14
CA LEU A 110 -2.39 -15.19 -10.92
C LEU A 110 -3.08 -16.55 -10.78
N SER A 111 -4.36 -16.64 -11.20
CA SER A 111 -5.08 -17.91 -11.25
C SER A 111 -4.46 -18.90 -12.24
N SER A 112 -3.99 -18.41 -13.40
CA SER A 112 -3.24 -19.22 -14.37
C SER A 112 -1.94 -19.77 -13.76
N ILE A 113 -1.14 -18.91 -13.09
CA ILE A 113 0.08 -19.35 -12.40
C ILE A 113 -0.23 -20.42 -11.35
N ARG A 114 -1.25 -20.22 -10.51
CA ARG A 114 -1.67 -21.20 -9.51
C ARG A 114 -1.99 -22.56 -10.14
N ASN A 115 -2.73 -22.58 -11.23
CA ASN A 115 -3.12 -23.82 -11.92
C ASN A 115 -1.90 -24.52 -12.52
N LYS A 116 -0.97 -23.77 -13.12
CA LYS A 116 0.33 -24.28 -13.58
C LYS A 116 1.12 -24.89 -12.42
N SER A 117 1.23 -24.21 -11.29
CA SER A 117 1.94 -24.72 -10.10
C SER A 117 1.32 -26.00 -9.53
N ILE A 118 -0.01 -26.09 -9.47
CA ILE A 118 -0.70 -27.32 -9.04
C ILE A 118 -0.46 -28.48 -10.02
N THR A 119 -0.46 -28.18 -11.33
CA THR A 119 -0.18 -29.18 -12.37
C THR A 119 1.25 -29.70 -12.23
N LEU A 120 2.23 -28.81 -12.04
CA LEU A 120 3.63 -29.18 -11.81
C LEU A 120 3.77 -30.13 -10.61
N ARG A 121 3.13 -29.80 -9.50
CA ARG A 121 3.12 -30.63 -8.29
C ARG A 121 2.48 -32.00 -8.53
N GLY A 122 1.36 -32.03 -9.26
CA GLY A 122 0.69 -33.28 -9.63
C GLY A 122 1.58 -34.19 -10.49
N GLN A 123 2.30 -33.61 -11.46
CA GLN A 123 3.26 -34.33 -12.30
C GLN A 123 4.46 -34.84 -11.48
N ASN A 124 4.97 -34.05 -10.53
CA ASN A 124 6.01 -34.50 -9.59
C ASN A 124 5.54 -35.69 -8.75
N TYR A 125 4.33 -35.61 -8.19
CA TYR A 125 3.74 -36.71 -7.44
C TYR A 125 3.63 -37.98 -8.29
N GLN A 126 3.16 -37.85 -9.54
CA GLN A 126 3.08 -38.98 -10.48
C GLN A 126 4.46 -39.61 -10.73
N LEU A 127 5.48 -38.79 -11.02
CA LEU A 127 6.82 -39.28 -11.40
C LEU A 127 7.59 -39.94 -10.26
N TYR A 128 7.43 -39.45 -9.03
CA TYR A 128 8.27 -39.85 -7.90
C TYR A 128 7.54 -40.64 -6.81
N HIS A 129 6.22 -40.50 -6.69
CA HIS A 129 5.46 -41.05 -5.55
C HIS A 129 4.42 -42.08 -5.97
N ALA A 130 3.80 -41.91 -7.14
CA ALA A 130 2.77 -42.85 -7.63
C ALA A 130 3.33 -44.17 -8.18
N GLY A 131 4.66 -44.35 -8.20
CA GLY A 131 5.30 -45.58 -8.66
C GLY A 131 5.12 -45.88 -10.16
N LEU A 132 4.98 -44.83 -10.99
CA LEU A 132 4.84 -44.97 -12.43
C LEU A 132 6.02 -45.76 -13.03
N PRO A 133 5.78 -46.89 -13.72
CA PRO A 133 6.85 -47.70 -14.29
C PRO A 133 7.55 -46.95 -15.42
N ILE A 134 8.80 -47.35 -15.71
CA ILE A 134 9.54 -46.82 -16.86
C ILE A 134 8.81 -47.22 -18.14
N GLY A 135 8.52 -46.24 -19.00
CA GLY A 135 7.80 -46.43 -20.24
C GLY A 135 7.40 -45.09 -20.88
N GLU A 136 6.67 -45.17 -22.00
CA GLU A 136 6.26 -43.99 -22.76
C GLU A 136 5.49 -42.97 -21.91
N GLU A 137 4.57 -43.43 -21.05
CA GLU A 137 3.76 -42.54 -20.22
C GLU A 137 4.60 -41.75 -19.22
N ARG A 138 5.59 -42.40 -18.58
CA ARG A 138 6.51 -41.73 -17.66
C ARG A 138 7.37 -40.69 -18.39
N ASN A 139 7.84 -41.00 -19.60
CA ASN A 139 8.60 -40.07 -20.41
C ASN A 139 7.74 -38.86 -20.82
N ARG A 140 6.48 -39.09 -21.23
CA ARG A 140 5.53 -38.05 -21.59
C ARG A 140 5.27 -37.08 -20.43
N ILE A 141 5.04 -37.60 -19.22
CA ILE A 141 4.83 -36.76 -18.03
C ILE A 141 6.12 -35.99 -17.67
N ALA A 142 7.29 -36.62 -17.76
CA ALA A 142 8.57 -35.96 -17.49
C ALA A 142 8.86 -34.81 -18.47
N GLU A 143 8.57 -35.01 -19.76
CA GLU A 143 8.72 -33.96 -20.78
C GLU A 143 7.73 -32.81 -20.56
N ALA A 144 6.46 -33.13 -20.27
CA ALA A 144 5.44 -32.14 -19.93
C ALA A 144 5.82 -31.33 -18.68
N LYS A 145 6.36 -32.00 -17.65
CA LYS A 145 6.88 -31.36 -16.43
C LYS A 145 8.02 -30.40 -16.76
N ASN A 146 9.01 -30.83 -17.54
CA ASN A 146 10.16 -29.99 -17.90
C ASN A 146 9.75 -28.74 -18.67
N LYS A 147 8.81 -28.88 -19.60
CA LYS A 147 8.23 -27.74 -20.32
C LYS A 147 7.56 -26.77 -19.36
N LEU A 148 6.71 -27.27 -18.46
CA LEU A 148 5.99 -26.45 -17.49
C LEU A 148 6.93 -25.75 -16.51
N LEU A 149 7.99 -26.45 -16.07
CA LEU A 149 9.02 -25.87 -15.23
C LEU A 149 9.72 -24.73 -15.95
N PHE A 150 10.15 -24.92 -17.20
CA PHE A 150 10.77 -23.86 -18.00
C PHE A 150 9.85 -22.65 -18.20
N GLU A 151 8.56 -22.87 -18.48
CA GLU A 151 7.59 -21.78 -18.55
C GLU A 151 7.54 -20.98 -17.24
N LEU A 152 7.40 -21.67 -16.09
CA LEU A 152 7.29 -21.04 -14.78
C LEU A 152 8.58 -20.35 -14.33
N THR A 153 9.76 -20.87 -14.68
CA THR A 153 11.05 -20.39 -14.16
C THR A 153 11.77 -19.41 -15.07
N ASP A 154 11.48 -19.35 -16.37
CA ASP A 154 12.07 -18.35 -17.28
C ASP A 154 11.02 -17.37 -17.83
N GLN A 155 9.92 -17.89 -18.39
CA GLN A 155 8.97 -17.04 -19.11
C GLN A 155 8.11 -16.21 -18.16
N GLU A 156 7.56 -16.84 -17.12
CA GLU A 156 6.63 -16.18 -16.21
C GLU A 156 7.28 -15.10 -15.34
N PHE A 157 8.58 -15.19 -15.07
CA PHE A 157 9.32 -14.09 -14.43
C PHE A 157 9.26 -12.81 -15.29
N LYS A 158 9.59 -12.90 -16.58
CA LYS A 158 9.56 -11.76 -17.51
C LYS A 158 8.15 -11.24 -17.73
N ILE A 159 7.18 -12.14 -17.91
CA ILE A 159 5.77 -11.78 -18.13
C ILE A 159 5.21 -11.08 -16.89
N SER A 160 5.52 -11.57 -15.69
CA SER A 160 5.06 -10.97 -14.44
C SER A 160 5.57 -9.54 -14.28
N GLU A 161 6.84 -9.27 -14.56
CA GLU A 161 7.41 -7.93 -14.51
C GLU A 161 6.66 -6.98 -15.45
N GLN A 162 6.45 -7.39 -16.71
CA GLN A 162 5.74 -6.59 -17.71
C GLN A 162 4.29 -6.29 -17.30
N LYS A 163 3.57 -7.30 -16.81
CA LYS A 163 2.18 -7.16 -16.37
C LYS A 163 2.07 -6.21 -15.16
N PHE A 164 2.94 -6.36 -14.17
CA PHE A 164 2.89 -5.55 -12.95
C PHE A 164 3.48 -4.15 -13.14
N ALA A 165 4.40 -3.94 -14.08
CA ALA A 165 5.02 -2.64 -14.35
C ALA A 165 3.97 -1.54 -14.62
N LYS A 166 2.89 -1.85 -15.33
CA LYS A 166 1.77 -0.92 -15.59
C LYS A 166 1.15 -0.36 -14.30
N TYR A 167 1.17 -1.13 -13.22
CA TYR A 167 0.50 -0.80 -11.97
C TYR A 167 1.44 -0.31 -10.87
N LEU A 168 2.73 -0.66 -10.98
CA LEU A 168 3.78 -0.30 -10.02
C LEU A 168 4.59 0.93 -10.43
N ARG A 169 4.51 1.39 -11.69
CA ARG A 169 5.12 2.67 -12.08
C ARG A 169 4.50 3.82 -11.30
N ILE A 170 5.30 4.43 -10.42
CA ILE A 170 4.93 5.67 -9.75
C ILE A 170 5.20 6.81 -10.74
N ASN A 171 4.14 7.30 -11.39
CA ASN A 171 4.23 8.59 -12.09
C ASN A 171 4.28 9.67 -11.01
N ILE A 172 5.49 10.19 -10.78
CA ILE A 172 5.76 11.34 -9.90
C ILE A 172 5.31 12.61 -10.62
#